data_AF-A0A2D6XBZ4-F1
#
_entry.id   AF-A0A2D6XBZ4-F1
#
_cell.length_a   1.000
_cell.length_b   1.000
_cell.length_c   1.000
_cell.angle_alpha   90.00
_cell.angle_beta   90.00
_cell.angle_gamma   90.00
#
_symmetry.space_group_name_H-M   'P 1'
#
loop_
_entity.id
_entity.type
_entity.pdbx_description
1 polymer ?
#
loop_
_entity_poly.entity_id
_entity_poly.type
_entity_poly.pdbx_seq_one_letter_code
_entity_poly.pdbx_strand_id
1 'polypeptide(L)' 'MDLRKIPQKIKEQLIYDEEIINHRWDLCQGCEFLTKMNRCKKCGCFMKFKTRVAKMKCPVDKWGKA' A
#
# COMPACT_ATOMS: atom_id res chain seq x y z
N MET A 1 -12.64 -0.26 -20.62
CA MET A 1 -11.56 0.67 -20.25
C MET A 1 -10.25 -0.10 -20.22
N ASP A 2 -9.36 0.10 -21.19
CA ASP A 2 -8.12 -0.67 -21.33
C ASP A 2 -6.98 0.04 -20.57
N LEU A 3 -6.54 -0.56 -19.46
CA LEU A 3 -5.56 0.02 -18.51
C LEU A 3 -4.14 0.15 -19.12
N ARG A 4 -3.92 -0.34 -20.35
CA ARG A 4 -2.63 -0.32 -21.07
C ARG A 4 -2.29 1.01 -21.73
N LYS A 5 -3.26 1.93 -21.88
CA LYS A 5 -3.04 3.27 -22.46
C LYS A 5 -2.82 4.37 -21.41
N ILE A 6 -2.68 4.01 -20.14
CA ILE A 6 -2.50 4.99 -19.08
C ILE A 6 -1.10 5.61 -19.21
N PRO A 7 -0.97 6.95 -19.34
CA PRO A 7 0.32 7.60 -19.45
C PRO A 7 1.17 7.37 -18.20
N GLN A 8 2.49 7.16 -18.40
CA GLN A 8 3.49 6.88 -17.36
C GLN A 8 3.37 7.79 -16.13
N LYS A 9 3.04 9.06 -16.36
CA LYS A 9 2.85 10.10 -15.33
C LYS A 9 1.78 9.74 -14.28
N ILE A 10 0.76 8.97 -14.66
CA ILE A 10 -0.29 8.49 -13.76
C ILE A 10 0.18 7.25 -12.99
N LYS A 11 1.10 6.45 -13.55
CA LYS A 11 1.69 5.27 -12.91
C LYS A 11 2.54 5.67 -11.70
N GLU A 12 3.31 6.75 -11.81
CA GLU A 12 4.10 7.34 -10.71
C GLU A 12 3.20 7.95 -9.62
N GLN A 13 2.03 8.48 -9.97
CA GLN A 13 1.05 8.93 -8.98
C GLN A 13 0.22 7.80 -8.35
N LEU A 14 0.34 6.58 -8.87
CA LEU A 14 -0.40 5.41 -8.41
C LEU A 14 0.45 4.43 -7.62
N ILE A 15 1.77 4.39 -7.87
CA ILE A 15 2.70 3.44 -7.25
C ILE A 15 3.90 4.21 -6.70
N TYR A 16 4.18 4.06 -5.41
CA TYR A 16 5.38 4.66 -4.79
C TYR A 16 6.66 3.92 -5.14
N ASP A 17 7.81 4.59 -4.98
CA ASP A 17 9.14 3.97 -5.02
C ASP A 17 9.27 2.79 -4.04
N GLU A 18 10.15 1.86 -4.40
CA GLU A 18 10.40 0.64 -3.63
C GLU A 18 10.83 0.93 -2.19
N GLU A 19 11.56 2.03 -1.96
CA GLU A 19 11.96 2.47 -0.62
C GLU A 19 10.75 2.77 0.27
N ILE A 20 9.78 3.51 -0.27
CA ILE A 20 8.55 3.86 0.46
C ILE A 20 7.69 2.62 0.66
N ILE A 21 7.65 1.72 -0.33
CA ILE A 21 6.93 0.45 -0.24
C ILE A 21 7.51 -0.39 0.89
N ASN A 22 8.84 -0.52 0.96
CA ASN A 22 9.54 -1.28 1.98
C ASN A 22 9.34 -0.65 3.36
N HIS A 23 9.43 0.68 3.48
CA HIS A 23 9.15 1.38 4.73
C HIS A 23 7.71 1.14 5.22
N ARG A 24 6.72 1.21 4.33
CA ARG A 24 5.32 0.92 4.67
C ARG A 24 5.09 -0.54 5.02
N TRP A 25 5.83 -1.44 4.37
CA TRP A 25 5.77 -2.86 4.64
C TRP A 25 6.35 -3.18 6.02
N ASP A 26 7.49 -2.60 6.38
CA ASP A 26 8.13 -2.73 7.68
C ASP A 26 7.19 -2.27 8.81
N LEU A 27 6.54 -1.11 8.64
CA LEU A 27 5.49 -0.62 9.56
C LEU A 27 4.29 -1.60 9.69
N CYS A 28 3.98 -2.34 8.62
CA CYS A 28 2.96 -3.37 8.64
C CYS A 28 3.46 -4.67 9.30
N GLN A 29 4.74 -5.02 9.16
CA GLN A 29 5.33 -6.20 9.81
C GLN A 29 5.29 -6.07 11.34
N GLY A 30 5.51 -4.86 11.87
CA GLY A 30 5.31 -4.55 13.29
C GLY A 30 3.86 -4.33 13.72
N CYS A 31 2.87 -4.70 12.91
CA CYS A 31 1.45 -4.47 13.19
C CYS A 31 0.75 -5.71 13.71
N GLU A 32 0.11 -5.60 14.88
CA GLU A 32 -0.74 -6.65 15.47
C GLU A 32 -1.90 -7.10 14.57
N PHE A 33 -2.31 -6.24 13.64
CA PHE A 33 -3.38 -6.53 12.69
C PHE A 33 -2.88 -7.27 11.44
N LEU A 34 -1.57 -7.43 11.24
CA LEU A 34 -1.04 -8.19 10.10
C LEU A 34 -1.23 -9.68 10.36
N THR A 35 -1.92 -10.35 9.44
CA THR A 35 -2.08 -11.81 9.48
C THR A 35 -0.89 -12.49 8.83
N LYS A 36 -0.69 -13.78 9.14
CA LYS A 36 0.27 -14.66 8.45
C LYS A 36 0.07 -14.73 6.93
N MET A 37 -1.10 -14.33 6.43
CA MET A 37 -1.43 -14.25 5.00
C MET A 37 -1.09 -12.89 4.36
N ASN A 38 -0.32 -12.03 5.03
CA ASN A 38 0.02 -10.68 4.57
C ASN A 38 -1.21 -9.79 4.33
N ARG A 39 -2.29 -10.02 5.10
CA ARG A 39 -3.52 -9.22 5.05
C ARG A 39 -3.71 -8.47 6.37
N CYS A 40 -4.34 -7.30 6.30
CA CYS A 40 -4.68 -6.55 7.51
C CYS A 40 -6.05 -6.99 8.05
N LYS A 41 -6.15 -7.34 9.35
CA LYS A 41 -7.41 -7.68 10.01
C LYS A 41 -8.41 -6.51 10.07
N LYS A 42 -7.95 -5.26 10.01
CA LYS A 42 -8.81 -4.07 10.06
C LYS A 42 -9.48 -3.74 8.73
N CYS A 43 -8.76 -3.85 7.61
CA CYS A 43 -9.30 -3.49 6.29
C CYS A 43 -9.46 -4.68 5.32
N GLY A 44 -9.00 -5.87 5.68
CA GLY A 44 -9.03 -7.06 4.82
C GLY A 44 -8.09 -7.03 3.61
N CYS A 45 -7.49 -5.88 3.29
CA CYS A 45 -6.62 -5.72 2.12
C CYS A 45 -5.31 -6.52 2.25
N PHE A 46 -4.76 -6.92 1.10
CA PHE A 46 -3.40 -7.42 1.00
C PHE A 46 -2.39 -6.28 1.17
N MET A 47 -1.60 -6.32 2.24
CA MET A 47 -0.64 -5.26 2.54
C MET A 47 0.43 -5.13 1.47
N LYS A 48 0.94 -6.24 0.89
CA LYS A 48 1.92 -6.20 -0.22
C LYS A 48 1.45 -5.41 -1.45
N PHE A 49 0.15 -5.39 -1.72
CA PHE A 49 -0.41 -4.59 -2.82
C PHE A 49 -0.75 -3.18 -2.32
N LYS A 50 -1.34 -3.09 -1.13
CA LYS A 50 -1.75 -1.82 -0.53
C LYS A 50 -0.58 -0.86 -0.35
N THR A 51 0.57 -1.33 0.14
CA THR A 51 1.77 -0.50 0.36
C THR A 51 2.30 0.12 -0.92
N ARG A 52 2.15 -0.58 -2.05
CA ARG A 52 2.51 -0.12 -3.39
C ARG A 52 1.58 0.99 -3.86
N VAL A 53 0.29 0.87 -3.60
CA VAL A 53 -0.69 1.83 -4.13
C VAL A 53 -0.65 3.14 -3.36
N ALA A 54 -0.37 4.22 -4.08
CA ALA A 54 -0.13 5.52 -3.50
C ALA A 54 -1.38 6.18 -2.88
N LYS A 55 -2.52 6.02 -3.55
CA LYS A 55 -3.82 6.49 -3.07
C LYS A 55 -4.35 5.71 -1.87
N MET A 56 -3.76 4.57 -1.51
CA MET A 56 -4.25 3.80 -0.37
C MET A 56 -3.60 4.29 0.92
N LYS A 57 -4.43 4.57 1.92
CA LYS A 57 -4.00 4.97 3.26
C LYS A 57 -4.19 3.83 4.26
N CYS A 58 -3.43 3.87 5.35
CA CYS A 58 -3.60 2.92 6.43
C CYS A 58 -4.91 3.21 7.18
N PRO A 59 -5.78 2.23 7.45
CA PRO A 59 -7.01 2.43 8.22
C PRO A 59 -6.74 2.70 9.71
N VAL A 60 -5.49 2.56 10.15
CA VAL A 60 -5.02 2.79 11.52
C VAL A 60 -3.98 3.92 11.56
N ASP A 61 -3.95 4.76 10.51
CA ASP A 61 -3.07 5.94 10.41
C ASP A 61 -1.56 5.71 10.64
N LYS A 62 -1.08 4.46 10.49
CA LYS A 62 0.35 4.13 10.56
C LYS A 62 1.17 4.77 9.43
N TRP A 63 0.55 5.05 8.28
CA TRP A 63 1.20 5.66 7.14
C TRP A 63 0.18 6.36 6.23
N GLY A 64 0.63 7.37 5.48
CA GLY A 64 -0.23 8.18 4.61
C GLY A 64 -1.15 9.12 5.39
N LYS A 65 -0.68 9.65 6.53
CA LYS A 65 -1.35 10.73 7.26
C LYS A 65 -1.73 11.84 6.28
N ALA A 66 -2.99 12.26 6.33
CA ALA A 66 -3.51 13.37 5.54
C ALA A 66 -2.84 14.68 5.97
#